data_AF-A0A532AM27-F1
#
_entry.id   AF-A0A532AM27-F1
#
_cell.length_a   1.000
_cell.length_b   1.000
_cell.length_c   1.000
_cell.angle_alpha   90.00
_cell.angle_beta   90.00
_cell.angle_gamma   90.00
#
_symmetry.space_group_name_H-M   'P 1'
#
loop_
_entity.id
_entity.type
_entity.pdbx_description
1 polymer ?
#
loop_
_entity_poly.entity_id
_entity_poly.type
_entity_poly.pdbx_seq_one_letter_code
_entity_poly.pdbx_strand_id
1 'polypeptide(L)'
;SYASPHQPALTRWFIHSVEGLSGRDRFTALYDFWRRHVVPSGERVFSRMLELIDVRVRTAGQWPPANLPDTPLVIVANHPFGIGDGIAVLSLAEQLGRPFRVMIHKDLLKIREMEPYSLPIDFSETKDALKNNMAVRHEA
;
A
#
# COMPACT_ATOMS: atom_id res chain seq x y z
N SER A 1 -24.11 -7.64 -4.34
CA SER A 1 -23.88 -7.93 -2.91
C SER A 1 -22.57 -8.68 -2.80
N TYR A 2 -21.47 -7.97 -2.52
CA TYR A 2 -20.09 -8.51 -2.55
C TYR A 2 -19.58 -8.77 -1.13
N ALA A 3 -20.37 -9.49 -0.32
CA ALA A 3 -19.98 -9.85 1.04
C ALA A 3 -19.88 -11.38 1.15
N SER A 4 -18.65 -11.90 1.20
CA SER A 4 -18.36 -13.27 1.62
C SER A 4 -18.30 -13.31 3.16
N PRO A 5 -18.87 -14.32 3.85
CA PRO A 5 -19.02 -14.34 5.32
C PRO A 5 -17.73 -14.52 6.14
N HIS A 6 -16.53 -14.35 5.58
CA HIS A 6 -15.25 -14.70 6.23
C HIS A 6 -14.15 -13.62 6.11
N GLN A 7 -14.51 -12.35 5.87
CA GLN A 7 -13.52 -11.27 5.79
C GLN A 7 -13.27 -10.58 7.15
N PRO A 8 -12.02 -10.17 7.46
CA PRO A 8 -11.69 -9.44 8.69
C PRO A 8 -12.55 -8.17 8.85
N ALA A 9 -12.90 -7.85 10.10
CA ALA A 9 -13.75 -6.70 10.44
C ALA A 9 -13.26 -5.37 9.85
N LEU A 10 -11.94 -5.24 9.62
CA LEU A 10 -11.29 -4.08 9.01
C LEU A 10 -11.63 -3.90 7.53
N THR A 11 -11.66 -4.98 6.75
CA THR A 11 -12.04 -4.96 5.33
C THR A 11 -13.51 -4.57 5.19
N ARG A 12 -14.34 -5.07 6.10
CA ARG A 12 -15.76 -4.73 6.17
C ARG A 12 -15.99 -3.27 6.58
N TRP A 13 -15.19 -2.75 7.51
CA TRP A 13 -15.22 -1.34 7.89
C TRP A 13 -14.79 -0.41 6.74
N PHE A 14 -13.75 -0.78 6.00
CA PHE A 14 -13.28 -0.02 4.84
C PHE A 14 -14.33 0.02 3.72
N ILE A 15 -14.95 -1.12 3.40
CA ILE A 15 -16.03 -1.21 2.40
C ILE A 15 -17.24 -0.38 2.84
N HIS A 16 -17.69 -0.51 4.09
CA HIS A 16 -18.86 0.23 4.58
C HIS A 16 -18.62 1.73 4.73
N SER A 17 -17.39 2.17 5.02
CA SER A 17 -17.04 3.59 5.10
C SER A 17 -17.05 4.26 3.72
N VAL A 18 -16.69 3.50 2.67
CA VAL A 18 -16.75 3.96 1.27
C VAL A 18 -18.17 3.89 0.70
N GLU A 19 -19.01 2.97 1.19
CA GLU A 19 -20.39 2.79 0.72
C GLU A 19 -21.40 3.81 1.29
N GLY A 20 -21.10 4.45 2.43
CA GLY A 20 -22.06 5.30 3.14
C GLY A 20 -22.26 6.72 2.59
N LEU A 21 -21.40 7.21 1.69
CA LEU A 21 -21.48 8.57 1.16
C LEU A 21 -21.18 8.59 -0.35
N SER A 22 -21.70 9.61 -1.03
CA SER A 22 -21.43 10.03 -2.42
C SER A 22 -19.95 10.13 -2.84
N GLY A 23 -19.01 9.71 -1.99
CA GLY A 23 -17.58 9.66 -2.25
C GLY A 23 -17.12 8.46 -3.08
N ARG A 24 -17.89 7.36 -3.17
CA ARG A 24 -17.47 6.16 -3.94
C ARG A 24 -17.14 6.50 -5.40
N ASP A 25 -18.05 7.17 -6.09
CA ASP A 25 -17.86 7.51 -7.51
C ASP A 25 -16.67 8.46 -7.71
N ARG A 26 -16.47 9.40 -6.78
CA ARG A 26 -15.30 10.29 -6.78
C ARG A 26 -14.00 9.52 -6.60
N PHE A 27 -13.91 8.64 -5.60
CA PHE A 27 -12.71 7.84 -5.35
C PHE A 27 -12.46 6.83 -6.46
N THR A 28 -13.50 6.26 -7.06
CA THR A 28 -13.38 5.42 -8.26
C THR A 28 -12.82 6.21 -9.44
N ALA A 29 -13.31 7.43 -9.68
CA ALA A 29 -12.78 8.29 -10.74
C ALA A 29 -11.31 8.68 -10.49
N LEU A 30 -10.94 9.00 -9.24
CA LEU A 30 -9.55 9.28 -8.87
C LEU A 30 -8.65 8.06 -9.02
N TYR A 31 -9.13 6.87 -8.61
CA TYR A 31 -8.42 5.61 -8.81
C TYR A 31 -8.20 5.32 -10.29
N ASP A 32 -9.22 5.46 -11.12
CA ASP A 32 -9.12 5.26 -12.56
C ASP A 32 -8.15 6.26 -13.20
N PHE A 33 -8.18 7.52 -12.77
CA PHE A 33 -7.23 8.53 -13.23
C PHE A 33 -5.80 8.13 -12.85
N TRP A 34 -5.56 7.81 -11.57
CA TRP A 34 -4.27 7.38 -11.05
C TRP A 34 -3.74 6.17 -11.80
N ARG A 35 -4.56 5.13 -11.94
CA ARG A 35 -4.23 3.89 -12.62
C ARG A 35 -3.84 4.12 -14.09
N ARG A 36 -4.55 4.99 -14.80
CA ARG A 36 -4.34 5.19 -16.24
C ARG A 36 -3.23 6.18 -16.57
N HIS A 37 -2.98 7.17 -15.71
CA HIS A 37 -2.08 8.29 -16.04
C HIS A 37 -0.85 8.38 -15.13
N VAL A 38 -0.94 7.91 -13.88
CA VAL A 38 0.15 8.02 -12.90
C VAL A 38 0.95 6.72 -12.83
N VAL A 39 0.29 5.57 -12.70
CA VAL A 39 1.00 4.29 -12.58
C VAL A 39 1.94 4.02 -13.77
N PRO A 40 1.55 4.30 -15.04
CA PRO A 40 2.44 4.07 -16.17
C PRO A 40 3.69 4.95 -16.18
N SER A 41 3.71 6.09 -15.48
CA SER A 41 4.92 6.91 -15.40
C SER A 41 5.98 6.30 -14.50
N GLY A 42 5.61 5.42 -13.56
CA GLY A 42 6.51 4.77 -12.60
C GLY A 42 7.12 5.70 -11.55
N GLU A 43 7.14 7.01 -11.82
CA GLU A 43 7.63 8.04 -10.93
C GLU A 43 6.56 8.56 -9.99
N ARG A 44 6.90 8.65 -8.69
CA ARG A 44 6.09 9.31 -7.66
C ARG A 44 4.66 8.75 -7.55
N VAL A 45 4.44 7.48 -7.89
CA VAL A 45 3.15 6.78 -7.95
C VAL A 45 2.34 6.95 -6.66
N PHE A 46 2.96 6.76 -5.49
CA PHE A 46 2.27 6.88 -4.20
C PHE A 46 2.12 8.33 -3.77
N SER A 47 3.15 9.14 -3.98
CA SER A 47 3.10 10.58 -3.70
C SER A 47 1.97 11.26 -4.47
N ARG A 48 1.83 10.94 -5.76
CA ARG A 48 0.77 11.43 -6.65
C ARG A 48 -0.62 10.93 -6.25
N MET A 49 -0.72 9.70 -5.73
CA MET A 49 -2.00 9.21 -5.18
C MET A 49 -2.46 10.10 -4.01
N LEU A 50 -1.56 10.43 -3.08
CA LEU A 50 -1.86 11.29 -1.94
C LEU A 50 -2.24 12.71 -2.38
N GLU A 51 -1.54 13.27 -3.39
CA GLU A 51 -1.89 14.55 -4.00
C GLU A 51 -3.33 14.55 -4.57
N LEU A 52 -3.76 13.47 -5.24
CA LEU A 52 -5.10 13.35 -5.82
C LEU A 52 -6.23 13.36 -4.77
N ILE A 53 -5.95 12.89 -3.56
CA ILE A 53 -6.91 12.86 -2.44
C ILE A 53 -6.68 14.01 -1.44
N ASP A 54 -5.85 14.99 -1.79
CA ASP A 54 -5.51 16.16 -0.97
C ASP A 54 -4.92 15.80 0.42
N VAL A 55 -4.09 14.76 0.46
CA VAL A 55 -3.37 14.34 1.67
C VAL A 55 -1.92 14.79 1.58
N ARG A 56 -1.44 15.46 2.63
CA ARG A 56 -0.06 15.95 2.74
C ARG A 56 0.69 15.21 3.83
N VAL A 57 1.79 14.56 3.45
CA VAL A 57 2.73 13.94 4.38
C VAL A 57 3.72 15.00 4.85
N ARG A 58 3.92 15.10 6.17
CA ARG A 58 4.92 15.98 6.77
C ARG A 58 5.86 15.14 7.62
N THR A 59 7.17 15.31 7.41
CA THR A 59 8.20 14.67 8.22
C THR A 59 8.73 15.66 9.24
N ALA A 60 9.03 15.17 10.44
CA ALA A 60 9.79 15.94 11.40
C ALA A 60 11.28 15.84 11.00
N GLY A 61 11.83 16.94 10.47
CA GLY A 61 13.21 16.98 9.99
C GLY A 61 13.38 16.64 8.51
N GLN A 62 14.63 16.45 8.11
CA GLN A 62 15.01 16.21 6.72
C GLN A 62 14.61 14.81 6.27
N TRP A 63 13.88 14.72 5.16
CA TRP A 63 13.61 13.48 4.44
C TRP A 63 13.94 13.65 2.96
N PRO A 64 14.60 12.67 2.32
CA PRO A 64 15.30 11.51 2.90
C PRO A 64 16.38 11.89 3.93
N PRO A 65 16.71 11.00 4.89
CA PRO A 65 17.83 11.24 5.80
C PRO A 65 19.15 11.46 5.04
N ALA A 66 19.97 12.40 5.51
CA ALA A 66 21.29 12.63 4.96
C ALA A 66 22.23 11.43 5.24
N ASN A 67 23.17 11.17 4.32
CA ASN A 67 24.20 10.13 4.45
C ASN A 67 23.65 8.71 4.66
N LEU A 68 22.56 8.38 3.97
CA LEU A 68 21.95 7.07 4.04
C LEU A 68 22.88 6.01 3.43
N PRO A 69 23.17 4.90 4.14
CA PRO A 69 24.07 3.88 3.62
C PRO A 69 23.46 3.18 2.40
N ASP A 70 24.32 2.81 1.44
CA ASP A 70 23.93 2.03 0.26
C ASP A 70 23.83 0.53 0.59
N THR A 71 23.06 0.22 1.62
CA THR A 71 22.75 -1.14 2.09
C THR A 71 21.25 -1.33 2.18
N PRO A 72 20.71 -2.56 2.08
CA PRO A 72 19.29 -2.81 2.26
C PRO A 72 18.75 -2.17 3.55
N LEU A 73 17.53 -1.65 3.50
CA LEU A 73 16.90 -0.95 4.61
C LEU A 73 15.59 -1.63 4.98
N VAL A 74 15.28 -1.61 6.27
CA VAL A 74 13.97 -2.00 6.79
C VAL A 74 13.34 -0.77 7.42
N ILE A 75 12.20 -0.34 6.88
CA ILE A 75 11.38 0.73 7.45
C ILE A 75 10.30 0.07 8.30
N VAL A 76 10.24 0.41 9.58
CA VAL A 76 9.21 -0.06 10.50
C VAL A 76 8.34 1.13 10.90
N ALA A 77 7.04 1.02 10.66
CA ALA A 77 6.07 2.04 11.01
C ALA A 77 4.84 1.39 11.65
N ASN A 78 4.22 2.10 12.59
CA ASN A 78 2.86 1.77 12.98
C ASN A 78 1.89 2.28 11.89
N HIS A 79 0.68 1.71 11.83
CA HIS A 79 -0.37 2.11 10.89
C HIS A 79 -1.74 2.24 11.61
N PRO A 80 -1.85 3.09 12.64
CA PRO A 80 -3.07 3.16 13.46
C PRO A 80 -4.33 3.57 12.66
N PHE A 81 -4.17 4.27 11.54
CA PHE A 81 -5.26 4.72 10.66
C PHE A 81 -5.43 3.85 9.40
N GLY A 82 -4.66 2.77 9.27
CA GLY A 82 -4.81 1.76 8.23
C GLY A 82 -4.20 2.14 6.88
N ILE A 83 -4.96 1.97 5.79
CA ILE A 83 -4.44 2.01 4.40
C ILE A 83 -3.81 3.36 4.05
N GLY A 84 -4.35 4.47 4.57
CA GLY A 84 -3.79 5.81 4.35
C GLY A 84 -2.36 5.96 4.87
N ASP A 85 -2.09 5.42 6.07
CA ASP A 85 -0.74 5.41 6.65
C ASP A 85 0.21 4.57 5.80
N GLY A 86 -0.27 3.41 5.31
CA GLY A 86 0.49 2.57 4.39
C GLY A 86 0.92 3.33 3.14
N ILE A 87 -0.01 4.03 2.48
CA ILE A 87 0.30 4.84 1.28
C ILE A 87 1.25 5.99 1.62
N ALA A 88 1.08 6.64 2.78
CA ALA A 88 2.00 7.68 3.25
C ALA A 88 3.43 7.13 3.42
N VAL A 89 3.60 5.98 4.06
CA VAL A 89 4.92 5.34 4.22
C VAL A 89 5.52 4.95 2.87
N LEU A 90 4.71 4.42 1.93
CA LEU A 90 5.17 4.11 0.57
C LEU A 90 5.62 5.36 -0.18
N SER A 91 4.93 6.49 -0.01
CA SER A 91 5.34 7.77 -0.59
C SER A 91 6.67 8.28 -0.04
N LEU A 92 6.98 7.96 1.23
CA LEU A 92 8.26 8.28 1.84
C LEU A 92 9.37 7.34 1.35
N ALA A 93 9.08 6.04 1.23
CA ALA A 93 10.01 5.05 0.67
C ALA A 93 10.38 5.37 -0.79
N GLU A 94 9.40 5.81 -1.57
CA GLU A 94 9.56 6.25 -2.95
C GLU A 94 10.54 7.44 -3.08
N GLN A 95 10.50 8.38 -2.13
CA GLN A 95 11.43 9.52 -2.10
C GLN A 95 12.89 9.12 -1.84
N LEU A 96 13.15 7.88 -1.36
CA LEU A 96 14.51 7.37 -1.23
C LEU A 96 15.17 7.10 -2.58
N GLY A 97 14.39 7.04 -3.68
CA GLY A 97 14.92 6.77 -5.03
C GLY A 97 15.51 5.37 -5.19
N ARG A 98 15.08 4.41 -4.35
CA ARG A 98 15.57 3.03 -4.32
C ARG A 98 14.42 2.07 -4.58
N PRO A 99 14.66 0.87 -5.14
CA PRO A 99 13.65 -0.18 -5.18
C PRO A 99 13.17 -0.50 -3.77
N PHE A 100 11.86 -0.64 -3.59
CA PHE A 100 11.25 -0.99 -2.31
C PHE A 100 10.13 -2.00 -2.50
N ARG A 101 9.83 -2.69 -1.41
CA ARG A 101 8.67 -3.55 -1.26
C ARG A 101 8.06 -3.34 0.11
N VAL A 102 6.76 -3.57 0.21
CA VAL A 102 6.01 -3.51 1.46
C VAL A 102 5.40 -4.86 1.77
N MET A 103 5.57 -5.28 3.01
CA MET A 103 4.99 -6.51 3.51
C MET A 103 3.50 -6.28 3.76
N ILE A 104 2.62 -6.92 2.98
CA ILE A 104 1.17 -6.67 3.01
C ILE A 104 0.38 -7.97 2.94
N HIS A 105 -0.90 -7.93 3.32
CA HIS A 105 -1.78 -9.09 3.19
C HIS A 105 -2.06 -9.40 1.70
N LYS A 106 -2.08 -10.69 1.33
CA LYS A 106 -2.33 -11.16 -0.06
C LYS A 106 -3.60 -10.58 -0.72
N ASP A 107 -4.62 -10.25 0.06
CA ASP A 107 -5.88 -9.68 -0.46
C ASP A 107 -5.70 -8.31 -1.13
N LEU A 108 -4.64 -7.57 -0.78
CA LEU A 108 -4.32 -6.30 -1.43
C LEU A 108 -3.76 -6.48 -2.84
N LEU A 109 -3.35 -7.69 -3.23
CA LEU A 109 -3.00 -8.01 -4.63
C LEU A 109 -4.18 -7.92 -5.60
N LYS A 110 -5.41 -7.76 -5.09
CA LYS A 110 -6.58 -7.43 -5.94
C LYS A 110 -6.40 -6.08 -6.65
N ILE A 111 -5.56 -5.20 -6.12
CA ILE A 111 -5.11 -3.97 -6.79
C ILE A 111 -3.82 -4.32 -7.54
N ARG A 112 -3.93 -4.56 -8.85
CA ARG A 112 -2.80 -5.07 -9.66
C ARG A 112 -1.60 -4.14 -9.65
N GLU A 113 -1.86 -2.84 -9.53
CA GLU A 113 -0.85 -1.78 -9.49
C GLU A 113 0.05 -1.87 -8.23
N MET A 114 -0.38 -2.60 -7.19
CA MET A 114 0.41 -2.83 -5.97
C MET A 114 1.37 -4.02 -6.10
N GLU A 115 1.15 -4.94 -7.02
CA GLU A 115 1.93 -6.18 -7.17
C GLU A 115 3.44 -5.92 -7.24
N PRO A 116 3.95 -4.94 -8.01
CA PRO A 116 5.39 -4.66 -8.08
C PRO A 116 5.97 -4.09 -6.78
N TYR A 117 5.14 -3.64 -5.84
CA TYR A 117 5.57 -3.04 -4.58
C TYR A 117 5.30 -3.95 -3.39
N SER A 118 4.79 -5.16 -3.61
CA SER A 118 4.26 -6.01 -2.55
C SER A 118 5.16 -7.20 -2.24
N LEU A 119 5.34 -7.49 -0.96
CA LEU A 119 5.75 -8.79 -0.43
C LEU A 119 4.51 -9.38 0.26
N PRO A 120 3.68 -10.14 -0.47
CA PRO A 120 2.42 -10.62 0.05
C PRO A 120 2.65 -11.69 1.12
N ILE A 121 2.08 -11.50 2.31
CA ILE A 121 2.06 -12.51 3.37
C ILE A 121 0.65 -13.10 3.43
N ASP A 122 0.60 -14.43 3.45
CA ASP A 122 -0.59 -15.21 3.69
C ASP A 122 -0.65 -15.57 5.18
N PHE A 123 -1.50 -14.89 5.93
CA PHE A 123 -1.65 -15.12 7.38
C PHE A 123 -2.59 -16.28 7.71
N SER A 124 -3.11 -17.01 6.71
CA SER A 124 -3.86 -18.24 7.00
C SER A 124 -2.93 -19.32 7.56
N GLU A 125 -3.34 -20.04 8.60
CA GLU A 125 -2.54 -21.12 9.22
C GLU A 125 -2.58 -22.42 8.38
N THR A 126 -2.64 -22.30 7.06
CA THR A 126 -2.67 -23.45 6.15
C THR A 126 -1.26 -23.84 5.71
N LYS A 127 -1.05 -25.12 5.39
CA LYS A 127 0.26 -25.60 4.91
C LYS A 127 0.73 -24.87 3.64
N ASP A 128 -0.21 -24.50 2.77
CA ASP A 128 0.09 -23.75 1.55
C ASP A 128 0.48 -22.30 1.84
N ALA A 129 -0.13 -21.66 2.82
CA ALA A 129 0.26 -20.32 3.27
C ALA A 129 1.66 -20.29 3.89
N LEU A 130 2.02 -21.31 4.70
CA LEU A 130 3.39 -21.45 5.20
C LEU A 130 4.41 -21.58 4.06
N LYS A 131 4.08 -22.38 3.03
CA LYS A 131 4.94 -22.54 1.85
C LYS A 131 5.10 -21.23 1.07
N ASN A 132 4.00 -20.51 0.84
CA ASN A 132 4.02 -19.22 0.14
C ASN A 132 4.81 -18.16 0.92
N ASN A 133 4.63 -18.08 2.24
CA ASN A 133 5.38 -17.15 3.09
C ASN A 133 6.89 -17.46 3.07
N MET A 134 7.27 -18.74 3.00
CA MET A 134 8.69 -19.13 2.87
C MET A 134 9.29 -18.72 1.52
N ALA A 135 8.50 -18.74 0.43
CA ALA A 135 8.94 -18.24 -0.87
C ALA A 135 9.15 -16.72 -0.85
N VAL A 136 8.22 -15.98 -0.24
CA VAL A 136 8.29 -14.52 -0.10
C VAL A 136 9.50 -14.08 0.72
N ARG A 137 9.90 -14.87 1.74
CA ARG A 137 11.15 -14.64 2.49
C ARG A 137 12.42 -14.75 1.64
N HIS A 138 12.39 -15.45 0.50
CA HIS A 138 13.53 -15.57 -0.40
C HIS A 138 13.61 -14.41 -1.40
N GLU A 139 12.48 -13.73 -1.66
CA GLU A 139 12.36 -12.59 -2.57
C GLU A 139 12.61 -11.23 -1.88
N ALA A 140 12.57 -11.21 -0.55
CA ALA A 140 12.79 -10.02 0.30
C ALA A 140 14.28 -9.76 0.56
#